data_AF-A0A9X3MA67-F1
#
_entry.id   AF-A0A9X3MA67-F1
#
_cell.length_a   1.000
_cell.length_b   1.000
_cell.length_c   1.000
_cell.angle_alpha   90.00
_cell.angle_beta   90.00
_cell.angle_gamma   90.00
#
_symmetry.space_group_name_H-M   'P 1'
#
loop_
_entity.id
_entity.type
_entity.pdbx_description
1 polymer ?
#
loop_
_entity_poly.entity_id
_entity_poly.type
_entity_poly.pdbx_seq_one_letter_code
_entity_poly.pdbx_strand_id
1 'polypeptide(L)' 'MYAMLWRNLPGPWWVKLFIVLVLLVGIFFLLMEVVFPWVGPMMPWTDVGVSEGLLRIADAQRVLGL' A
#
# COMPACT_ATOMS: atom_id res chain seq x y z
N MET A 1 17.64 -31.34 6.71
CA MET A 1 18.28 -30.06 6.31
C MET A 1 17.48 -28.79 6.61
N TYR A 2 16.19 -28.80 6.98
CA TYR A 2 15.51 -27.61 7.56
C TYR A 2 15.49 -27.59 9.10
N ALA A 3 15.93 -28.68 9.74
CA ALA A 3 15.86 -28.86 11.19
C ALA A 3 16.80 -27.93 11.98
N MET A 4 17.90 -27.45 11.38
CA MET A 4 18.86 -26.58 12.07
C MET A 4 18.34 -25.14 12.19
N LEU A 5 17.71 -24.61 11.14
CA LEU A 5 17.00 -23.33 11.15
C LEU A 5 15.80 -23.35 12.12
N TRP A 6 15.03 -24.45 12.13
CA TRP A 6 13.92 -24.62 13.07
C TRP A 6 14.36 -24.83 14.53
N ARG A 7 15.62 -25.16 14.81
CA ARG A 7 16.12 -25.33 16.19
C ARG A 7 16.71 -24.05 16.78
N ASN A 8 17.13 -23.09 15.95
CA ASN A 8 17.71 -21.83 16.42
C ASN A 8 16.66 -20.78 16.81
N LEU A 9 15.40 -20.94 16.39
CA LEU A 9 14.33 -20.08 16.91
C LEU A 9 13.99 -20.51 18.34
N PRO A 10 14.18 -19.64 19.36
CA PRO A 10 13.90 -19.98 20.75
C PRO A 10 12.40 -20.21 20.94
N GLY A 11 12.05 -21.34 21.57
CA GLY A 11 10.70 -21.61 22.07
C GLY A 11 9.90 -22.69 21.31
N PRO A 12 8.80 -23.15 21.92
CA PRO A 12 7.88 -24.13 21.34
C PRO A 12 7.24 -23.61 20.04
N TRP A 13 6.61 -24.51 19.27
CA TRP A 13 6.10 -24.20 17.94
C TRP A 13 5.14 -22.99 17.89
N TRP A 14 4.35 -22.77 18.95
CA TRP A 14 3.49 -21.59 19.11
C TRP A 14 4.26 -20.26 19.16
N VAL A 15 5.43 -20.24 19.79
CA VAL A 15 6.27 -19.01 19.88
C VAL A 15 6.81 -18.64 18.51
N LYS A 16 7.21 -19.65 17.71
CA LYS A 16 7.65 -19.43 16.33
C LYS A 16 6.53 -18.89 15.46
N LEU A 17 5.33 -19.46 15.61
CA LEU A 17 4.13 -18.99 14.93
C LEU A 17 3.86 -17.52 15.29
N PHE A 18 3.94 -17.17 16.57
CA PHE A 18 3.72 -15.80 17.03
C PHE A 18 4.75 -14.83 16.47
N ILE A 19 6.04 -15.18 16.47
CA ILE A 19 7.11 -14.36 15.88
C ILE A 19 6.85 -14.11 14.40
N VAL A 20 6.50 -15.15 13.64
CA VAL A 20 6.19 -15.02 12.21
C VAL A 20 4.96 -14.15 12.00
N LEU A 21 3.92 -14.33 12.82
CA LEU A 21 2.69 -13.52 12.73
C LEU A 21 2.98 -12.04 13.00
N VAL A 22 3.75 -11.74 14.05
CA VAL A 22 4.16 -10.36 14.38
C VAL A 22 5.01 -9.75 13.27
N LEU A 23 5.93 -10.51 12.70
CA LEU A 23 6.72 -10.07 11.54
C LEU A 23 5.84 -9.76 10.34
N LEU A 24 4.86 -10.62 10.05
CA LEU A 24 3.96 -10.46 8.91
C LEU A 24 3.06 -9.24 9.09
N VAL A 25 2.51 -9.05 10.30
CA VAL A 25 1.76 -7.84 10.68
C VAL A 25 2.65 -6.60 10.58
N GLY A 26 3.87 -6.64 11.11
CA GLY A 26 4.81 -5.52 11.04
C GLY A 26 5.17 -5.12 9.61
N ILE A 27 5.42 -6.11 8.74
CA ILE A 27 5.65 -5.88 7.30
C ILE A 27 4.40 -5.30 6.65
N PHE A 28 3.22 -5.84 6.94
CA PHE A 28 1.96 -5.33 6.40
C PHE A 28 1.74 -3.85 6.76
N PHE A 29 1.93 -3.49 8.04
CA PHE A 29 1.85 -2.10 8.49
C PHE A 29 2.92 -1.22 7.85
N LEU A 30 4.17 -1.68 7.77
CA LEU A 30 5.25 -0.94 7.11
C LEU A 30 4.92 -0.66 5.63
N LEU A 31 4.38 -1.65 4.93
CA LEU A 31 3.95 -1.46 3.55
C LEU A 31 2.85 -0.41 3.48
N MET A 32 1.80 -0.52 4.31
CA MET A 32 0.65 0.39 4.28
C MET A 32 1.00 1.82 4.71
N GLU A 33 1.80 2.00 5.77
CA GLU A 33 2.11 3.32 6.34
C GLU A 33 3.28 4.03 5.68
N VAL A 34 4.21 3.29 5.05
CA VAL A 34 5.43 3.88 4.47
C VAL A 34 5.49 3.68 2.96
N VAL A 35 5.35 2.44 2.49
CA VAL A 35 5.54 2.12 1.06
C VAL A 35 4.39 2.65 0.22
N PHE A 36 3.15 2.42 0.63
CA PHE A 36 1.96 2.90 -0.09
C PHE A 36 1.91 4.43 -0.25
N PRO A 37 2.16 5.26 0.78
CA PRO A 37 2.18 6.70 0.59
C PRO A 37 3.32 7.19 -0.31
N TRP A 38 4.43 6.45 -0.40
CA TRP A 38 5.50 6.73 -1.35
C TRP A 38 5.15 6.31 -2.79
N VAL A 39 4.54 5.14 -2.97
CA VAL A 39 4.25 4.57 -4.29
C VAL A 39 2.94 5.12 -4.88
N GLY A 40 1.96 5.45 -4.04
CA GLY A 40 0.65 6.01 -4.42
C GLY A 40 0.74 7.16 -5.43
N PRO A 41 1.52 8.20 -5.16
CA PRO A 41 1.69 9.34 -6.08
C PRO A 41 2.34 8.98 -7.42
N MET A 42 3.08 7.87 -7.51
CA MET A 42 3.75 7.43 -8.74
C MET A 42 2.84 6.59 -9.63
N MET A 43 1.69 6.15 -9.12
CA MET A 43 0.77 5.31 -9.87
C MET A 43 -0.04 6.15 -10.87
N PRO A 44 -0.05 5.80 -12.18
CA PRO A 44 -0.73 6.58 -13.22
C PRO A 44 -2.27 6.63 -13.11
N TRP A 45 -2.84 5.96 -12.12
CA TRP A 45 -4.30 5.88 -11.89
C TRP A 45 -4.77 6.69 -10.67
N THR A 46 -3.86 7.31 -9.91
CA THR A 46 -4.25 8.16 -8.76
C THR A 46 -4.71 9.56 -9.19
N ASP A 47 -4.42 9.95 -10.44
CA ASP A 47 -5.04 11.09 -11.10
C ASP A 47 -6.46 10.69 -11.56
N VAL A 48 -7.41 10.72 -10.63
CA VAL A 48 -8.83 10.60 -10.98
C VAL A 48 -9.23 11.88 -11.72
N GLY A 49 -9.87 11.72 -12.89
CA GLY A 49 -10.22 12.76 -13.86
C GLY A 49 -11.16 13.87 -13.39
N VAL A 50 -11.15 14.22 -12.10
CA VAL A 50 -11.78 15.42 -11.53
C VAL A 50 -11.24 16.66 -12.24
N SER A 51 -9.92 16.74 -12.47
CA SER A 51 -9.28 17.83 -13.24
C SER A 51 -9.76 17.86 -14.69
N GLU A 52 -9.89 16.69 -15.33
CA GLU A 52 -10.34 16.56 -16.72
C GLU A 52 -11.84 16.90 -16.87
N GLY A 53 -12.66 16.49 -15.90
CA GLY A 53 -14.05 16.89 -15.77
C GLY A 53 -14.18 18.40 -15.61
N LEU A 54 -13.39 19.01 -14.71
CA LEU A 54 -13.37 20.46 -14.46
C LEU A 54 -12.97 21.27 -15.70
N LEU A 55 -12.00 20.78 -16.46
CA LEU A 55 -11.61 21.37 -17.74
C LEU A 55 -12.74 21.27 -18.76
N ARG A 56 -13.50 20.17 -18.79
CA ARG A 56 -14.63 20.01 -19.71
C ARG A 56 -15.84 20.88 -19.36
N ILE A 57 -16.15 21.07 -18.08
CA ILE A 57 -17.20 22.03 -17.66
C ILE A 57 -16.74 23.47 -17.87
N ALA A 58 -15.47 23.81 -17.62
CA ALA A 58 -14.95 25.15 -17.88
C ALA A 58 -14.95 25.49 -19.38
N ASP A 59 -14.58 24.53 -20.23
CA ASP A 59 -14.62 24.71 -21.69
C ASP A 59 -16.06 24.77 -22.20
N ALA A 60 -16.97 23.95 -21.66
CA ALA A 60 -18.39 24.04 -21.96
C ALA A 60 -18.99 25.39 -21.54
N GLN A 61 -18.60 25.94 -20.38
CA GLN A 61 -19.04 27.28 -19.94
C GLN A 61 -18.50 28.37 -20.87
N ARG A 62 -17.23 28.27 -21.28
CA ARG A 62 -16.60 29.17 -22.24
C ARG A 62 -17.28 29.16 -23.61
N VAL A 63 -17.69 27.99 -24.08
CA VAL A 63 -18.44 27.83 -25.35
C VAL A 63 -19.88 28.34 -25.24
N LEU A 64 -20.52 28.18 -24.09
CA LEU A 64 -21.87 28.68 -23.82
C LEU A 64 -21.93 30.19 -23.57
N GLY A 65 -20.79 30.87 -23.42
CA GLY A 65 -20.72 32.33 -23.29
C GLY A 65 -21.32 32.89 -22.00
N LEU A 66 -21.41 32.05 -20.96
CA LEU A 66 -21.76 32.42 -19.58
C LEU A 66 -20.49 32.72 -18.78
#